data_AF-A0A2N6FYJ8-F1
#
_entry.id   AF-A0A2N6FYJ8-F1
#
_cell.length_a   1.000
_cell.length_b   1.000
_cell.length_c   1.000
_cell.angle_alpha   90.00
_cell.angle_beta   90.00
_cell.angle_gamma   90.00
#
_symmetry.space_group_name_H-M   'P 1'
#
loop_
_entity.id
_entity.type
_entity.pdbx_description
1 polymer ?
#
loop_
_entity_poly.entity_id
_entity_poly.type
_entity_poly.pdbx_seq_one_letter_code
_entity_poly.pdbx_strand_id
1 'polypeptide(L)'
;MIEQTHLLSDENGYKRFNHFEISDELENLLANDYFLYNTIEFNKQDLVNDLYKINFENKYNRETEKEIFNQYIDNDKFKEKAQFVYSIIDYEKYSQFVLNNPEITNANNLTIKYSILDSDGVKVQIYFISILDISFVF
;
A
#
# COMPACT_ATOMS: atom_id res chain seq x y z
N MET A 1 5.60 17.22 -3.58
CA MET A 1 4.56 16.20 -3.33
C MET A 1 4.16 15.66 -4.67
N ILE A 2 4.17 14.34 -4.84
CA ILE A 2 3.72 13.67 -6.06
C ILE A 2 2.21 13.52 -5.99
N GLU A 3 1.52 14.03 -7.01
CA GLU A 3 0.09 13.80 -7.20
C GLU A 3 -0.11 12.97 -8.46
N GLN A 4 -0.87 11.88 -8.35
CA GLN A 4 -1.15 11.00 -9.48
C GLN A 4 -2.61 10.57 -9.47
N THR A 5 -3.28 10.78 -10.61
CA THR A 5 -4.68 10.38 -10.80
C THR A 5 -4.78 9.43 -11.98
N HIS A 6 -5.51 8.33 -11.82
CA HIS A 6 -5.68 7.33 -12.86
C HIS A 6 -7.11 6.81 -12.88
N LEU A 7 -7.66 6.53 -14.07
CA LEU A 7 -9.03 6.03 -14.20
C LEU A 7 -9.16 4.66 -13.53
N LEU A 8 -10.02 4.56 -12.53
CA LEU A 8 -10.32 3.32 -11.84
C LEU A 8 -11.44 2.54 -12.54
N SER A 9 -12.52 3.24 -12.92
CA SER A 9 -13.66 2.65 -13.62
C SER A 9 -14.49 3.70 -14.34
N ASP A 10 -15.22 3.28 -15.36
CA ASP A 10 -16.25 4.05 -16.07
C ASP A 10 -17.52 3.20 -16.17
N GLU A 11 -18.52 3.52 -15.34
CA GLU A 11 -19.79 2.80 -15.26
C GLU A 11 -20.91 3.71 -15.77
N ASN A 12 -21.32 3.51 -17.03
CA ASN A 12 -22.39 4.29 -17.66
C ASN A 12 -22.16 5.82 -17.61
N GLY A 13 -20.90 6.26 -17.72
CA GLY A 13 -20.53 7.68 -17.68
C GLY A 13 -20.20 8.22 -16.29
N TYR A 14 -20.46 7.46 -15.22
CA TYR A 14 -19.94 7.78 -13.89
C TYR A 14 -18.52 7.22 -13.76
N LYS A 15 -17.55 8.13 -13.58
CA LYS A 15 -16.13 7.76 -13.55
C LYS A 15 -15.62 7.81 -12.13
N ARG A 16 -14.80 6.82 -11.78
CA ARG A 16 -14.02 6.82 -10.55
C ARG A 16 -12.55 6.82 -10.91
N PHE A 17 -11.75 7.45 -10.07
CA PHE A 17 -10.32 7.59 -10.27
C PHE A 17 -9.59 7.20 -8.99
N ASN A 18 -8.49 6.48 -9.15
CA ASN A 18 -7.45 6.42 -8.14
C ASN A 18 -6.82 7.81 -8.02
N HIS A 19 -6.64 8.30 -6.82
CA HIS A 19 -5.98 9.56 -6.55
C HIS A 19 -4.97 9.39 -5.42
N PHE A 20 -3.70 9.59 -5.75
CA PHE A 20 -2.57 9.46 -4.84
C PHE A 20 -1.94 10.82 -4.56
N GLU A 21 -1.63 11.07 -3.29
CA GLU A 21 -0.76 12.17 -2.85
C GLU A 21 0.37 11.56 -2.03
N ILE A 22 1.61 11.70 -2.50
CA ILE A 22 2.77 10.98 -1.98
C ILE A 22 3.89 11.97 -1.67
N SER A 23 4.54 11.81 -0.50
CA SER A 23 5.74 12.58 -0.17
C SER A 23 6.85 12.30 -1.20
N ASP A 24 7.54 13.33 -1.68
CA ASP A 24 8.54 13.20 -2.77
C ASP A 24 9.67 12.23 -2.40
N GLU A 25 10.01 12.18 -1.12
CA GLU A 25 11.04 11.32 -0.58
C GLU A 25 10.70 9.82 -0.67
N LEU A 26 9.42 9.48 -0.91
CA LEU A 26 8.97 8.10 -1.13
C LEU A 26 8.94 7.70 -2.61
N GLU A 27 9.18 8.62 -3.54
CA GLU A 27 9.13 8.36 -4.99
C GLU A 27 9.94 7.13 -5.39
N ASN A 28 11.17 7.05 -4.88
CA ASN A 28 12.10 5.97 -5.18
C ASN A 28 11.68 4.62 -4.62
N LEU A 29 10.63 4.53 -3.80
CA LEU A 29 10.10 3.28 -3.27
C LEU A 29 8.91 2.77 -4.06
N LEU A 30 8.29 3.62 -4.88
CA LEU A 30 7.04 3.27 -5.56
C LEU A 30 7.28 2.21 -6.64
N ALA A 31 6.38 1.24 -6.70
CA ALA A 31 6.24 0.35 -7.85
C ALA A 31 5.90 1.19 -9.09
N ASN A 32 6.46 0.85 -10.26
CA ASN A 32 6.31 1.69 -11.46
C ASN A 32 4.86 1.86 -11.96
N ASP A 33 3.95 0.99 -11.52
CA ASP A 33 2.55 0.88 -11.89
C ASP A 33 1.61 1.02 -10.68
N TYR A 34 2.08 1.59 -9.57
CA TYR A 34 1.31 1.75 -8.32
C TYR A 34 -0.07 2.40 -8.55
N PHE A 35 -0.17 3.30 -9.54
CA PHE A 35 -1.39 4.02 -9.89
C PHE A 35 -2.47 3.11 -10.51
N LEU A 36 -2.11 1.91 -10.97
CA LEU A 36 -3.03 0.90 -11.49
C LEU A 36 -3.73 0.11 -10.38
N TYR A 37 -3.44 0.33 -9.10
CA TYR A 37 -4.09 -0.38 -7.98
C TYR A 37 -5.62 -0.47 -8.15
N ASN A 38 -6.19 -1.66 -7.97
CA ASN A 38 -7.63 -1.96 -8.13
C ASN A 38 -8.25 -1.66 -9.52
N THR A 39 -7.45 -1.31 -10.53
CA THR A 39 -7.94 -1.24 -11.92
C THR A 39 -7.99 -2.62 -12.56
N ILE A 40 -8.64 -2.72 -13.72
CA ILE A 40 -8.61 -3.93 -14.55
C ILE A 40 -7.22 -4.26 -15.10
N GLU A 41 -6.31 -3.28 -15.15
CA GLU A 41 -4.93 -3.44 -15.63
C GLU A 41 -3.99 -3.89 -14.51
N PHE A 42 -4.46 -3.91 -13.26
CA PHE A 42 -3.69 -4.39 -12.12
C PHE A 42 -3.42 -5.89 -12.22
N ASN A 43 -2.15 -6.26 -12.38
CA ASN A 43 -1.74 -7.65 -12.60
C ASN A 43 -0.81 -8.19 -11.48
N LYS A 44 -0.66 -7.46 -10.38
CA LYS A 44 0.25 -7.81 -9.27
C LYS A 44 -0.41 -8.56 -8.12
N GLN A 45 -1.62 -9.07 -8.31
CA GLN A 45 -2.36 -9.71 -7.23
C GLN A 45 -1.63 -10.92 -6.63
N ASP A 46 -1.00 -11.74 -7.47
CA ASP A 46 -0.23 -12.91 -7.01
C ASP A 46 0.99 -12.49 -6.18
N LEU A 47 1.76 -11.51 -6.68
CA LEU A 47 2.90 -10.95 -5.95
C LEU A 47 2.49 -10.41 -4.58
N VAL A 48 1.40 -9.65 -4.52
CA VAL A 48 0.86 -9.05 -3.28
C VAL A 48 0.44 -10.14 -2.28
N ASN A 49 -0.20 -11.21 -2.77
CA ASN A 49 -0.58 -12.36 -1.94
C ASN A 49 0.64 -13.11 -1.40
N ASP A 50 1.67 -13.30 -2.22
CA ASP A 50 2.89 -14.00 -1.84
C ASP A 50 3.70 -13.22 -0.80
N LEU A 51 3.82 -11.89 -0.96
CA LEU A 51 4.45 -11.03 0.04
C LEU A 51 3.70 -11.08 1.38
N TYR A 52 2.37 -11.06 1.37
CA TYR A 52 1.59 -11.21 2.60
C TYR A 52 1.83 -12.56 3.30
N LYS A 53 1.86 -13.65 2.52
CA LYS A 53 2.17 -14.97 3.06
C LYS A 53 3.56 -15.02 3.70
N ILE A 54 4.58 -14.48 3.01
CA ILE A 54 5.97 -14.51 3.48
C ILE A 54 6.12 -13.68 4.77
N ASN A 55 5.55 -12.48 4.82
CA ASN A 55 5.75 -11.57 5.94
C ASN A 55 4.84 -11.85 7.14
N PHE A 56 3.73 -12.56 6.94
CA PHE A 56 2.75 -12.85 7.97
C PHE A 56 2.39 -14.34 8.06
N GLU A 57 1.62 -14.87 7.11
CA GLU A 57 0.97 -16.20 7.29
C GLU A 57 1.98 -17.34 7.56
N ASN A 58 3.15 -17.30 6.91
CA ASN A 58 4.19 -18.33 7.04
C ASN A 58 5.23 -18.01 8.12
N LYS A 59 5.26 -16.77 8.64
CA LYS A 59 6.28 -16.29 9.58
C LYS A 59 5.97 -16.69 11.03
N TYR A 60 4.69 -16.81 11.36
CA TYR A 60 4.22 -17.02 12.72
C TYR A 60 3.53 -18.38 12.88
N ASN A 61 3.58 -18.94 14.08
CA ASN A 61 2.94 -20.19 14.45
C ASN A 61 1.60 -19.90 15.17
N ARG A 62 0.50 -20.39 14.58
CA ARG A 62 -0.87 -20.15 15.10
C ARG A 62 -1.12 -20.69 16.50
N GLU A 63 -0.43 -21.75 16.91
CA GLU A 63 -0.62 -22.35 18.23
C GLU A 63 0.07 -21.55 19.34
N THR A 64 1.28 -21.04 19.06
CA THR A 64 2.10 -20.34 20.04
C THR A 64 1.94 -18.82 19.99
N GLU A 65 1.52 -18.25 18.87
CA GLU A 65 1.50 -16.79 18.62
C GLU A 65 0.10 -16.28 18.27
N LYS A 66 -0.92 -16.79 18.99
CA LYS A 66 -2.35 -16.50 18.75
C LYS A 66 -2.69 -15.01 18.68
N GLU A 67 -2.02 -14.17 19.48
CA GLU A 67 -2.28 -12.73 19.49
C GLU A 67 -1.91 -12.07 18.16
N ILE A 68 -0.83 -12.50 17.51
CA ILE A 68 -0.42 -12.00 16.18
C ILE A 68 -1.48 -12.38 15.15
N PHE A 69 -1.99 -13.61 15.22
CA PHE A 69 -3.06 -14.05 14.33
C PHE A 69 -4.33 -13.21 14.52
N ASN A 70 -4.77 -13.04 15.76
CA ASN A 70 -5.99 -12.29 16.06
C ASN A 70 -5.88 -10.80 15.68
N GLN A 71 -4.73 -10.17 15.92
CA GLN A 71 -4.56 -8.73 15.66
C GLN A 71 -4.35 -8.44 14.17
N TYR A 72 -3.62 -9.31 13.46
CA TYR A 72 -3.12 -9.03 12.12
C TYR A 72 -3.58 -10.06 11.10
N ILE A 73 -3.26 -11.35 11.28
CA ILE A 73 -3.40 -12.34 10.20
C ILE A 73 -4.86 -12.65 9.86
N ASP A 74 -5.70 -12.81 10.88
CA ASP A 74 -7.14 -13.08 10.76
C ASP A 74 -7.98 -11.80 10.67
N ASN A 75 -7.32 -10.63 10.64
CA ASN A 75 -7.97 -9.34 10.54
C ASN A 75 -7.98 -8.86 9.08
N ASP A 76 -9.11 -9.03 8.40
CA ASP A 76 -9.25 -8.69 6.97
C ASP A 76 -8.87 -7.23 6.67
N LYS A 77 -9.19 -6.28 7.55
CA LYS A 77 -8.83 -4.87 7.35
C LYS A 77 -7.32 -4.65 7.40
N PHE A 78 -6.62 -5.40 8.26
CA PHE A 78 -5.17 -5.36 8.30
C PHE A 78 -4.59 -5.99 7.03
N LYS A 79 -5.11 -7.15 6.63
CA LYS A 79 -4.71 -7.84 5.39
C LYS A 79 -4.86 -6.93 4.17
N GLU A 80 -6.01 -6.29 4.00
CA GLU A 80 -6.27 -5.35 2.92
C GLU A 80 -5.27 -4.18 2.93
N LYS A 81 -5.00 -3.59 4.11
CA LYS A 81 -4.02 -2.50 4.26
C LYS A 81 -2.60 -2.96 3.90
N ALA A 82 -2.18 -4.14 4.37
CA ALA A 82 -0.86 -4.69 4.05
C ALA A 82 -0.74 -4.99 2.54
N GLN A 83 -1.77 -5.56 1.94
CA GLN A 83 -1.82 -5.83 0.51
C GLN A 83 -1.82 -4.55 -0.33
N PHE A 84 -2.46 -3.48 0.15
CA PHE A 84 -2.34 -2.15 -0.45
C PHE A 84 -0.90 -1.61 -0.39
N VAL A 85 -0.18 -1.80 0.71
CA VAL A 85 1.25 -1.40 0.77
C VAL A 85 2.08 -2.18 -0.24
N TYR A 86 1.86 -3.50 -0.37
CA TYR A 86 2.59 -4.32 -1.35
C TYR A 86 2.24 -4.01 -2.80
N SER A 87 1.05 -3.44 -3.07
CA SER A 87 0.66 -3.06 -4.43
C SER A 87 1.33 -1.76 -4.89
N ILE A 88 1.68 -0.89 -3.94
CA ILE A 88 2.25 0.44 -4.23
C ILE A 88 3.76 0.53 -3.99
N ILE A 89 4.31 -0.25 -3.06
CA ILE A 89 5.74 -0.23 -2.73
C ILE A 89 6.45 -1.39 -3.42
N ASP A 90 7.53 -1.07 -4.11
CA ASP A 90 8.43 -2.06 -4.68
C ASP A 90 9.34 -2.65 -3.60
N TYR A 91 9.32 -3.98 -3.47
CA TYR A 91 10.07 -4.70 -2.44
C TYR A 91 11.59 -4.50 -2.56
N GLU A 92 12.14 -4.55 -3.77
CA GLU A 92 13.58 -4.41 -3.99
C GLU A 92 14.02 -2.98 -3.67
N LYS A 93 13.25 -1.99 -4.14
CA LYS A 93 13.51 -0.58 -3.85
C LYS A 93 13.42 -0.28 -2.35
N TYR A 94 12.40 -0.81 -1.66
CA TYR A 94 12.27 -0.67 -0.22
C TYR A 94 13.44 -1.32 0.53
N SER A 95 13.83 -2.53 0.15
CA SER A 95 14.97 -3.23 0.76
C SER A 95 16.27 -2.42 0.64
N GLN A 96 16.53 -1.83 -0.54
CA GLN A 96 17.69 -0.95 -0.74
C GLN A 96 17.59 0.35 0.07
N PHE A 97 16.39 0.92 0.17
CA PHE A 97 16.17 2.13 0.96
C PHE A 97 16.49 1.93 2.43
N VAL A 98 16.04 0.84 3.05
CA VAL A 98 16.33 0.54 4.46
C VAL A 98 17.82 0.31 4.70
N LEU A 99 18.51 -0.37 3.78
CA LEU A 99 19.97 -0.57 3.88
C LEU A 99 20.75 0.74 3.83
N ASN A 100 20.31 1.69 3.01
CA ASN A 100 20.97 2.98 2.82
C ASN A 100 20.58 4.03 3.87
N ASN A 101 19.49 3.80 4.61
CA ASN A 101 18.95 4.74 5.60
C ASN A 101 18.74 4.03 6.95
N PRO A 102 19.82 3.77 7.71
CA PRO A 102 19.74 3.03 8.97
C PRO A 102 18.94 3.76 10.06
N GLU A 103 18.74 5.07 9.93
CA GLU A 103 17.91 5.88 10.82
C GLU A 103 17.04 6.84 10.01
N ILE A 104 15.75 6.90 10.35
CA ILE A 104 14.77 7.81 9.73
C ILE A 104 14.16 8.67 10.84
N THR A 105 14.56 9.94 10.90
CA THR A 105 14.20 10.85 12.00
C THR A 105 12.83 11.53 11.81
N ASN A 106 12.30 11.59 10.59
CA ASN A 106 11.05 12.27 10.24
C ASN A 106 10.00 11.33 9.62
N ALA A 107 9.88 10.11 10.15
CA ALA A 107 9.04 9.06 9.59
C ALA A 107 7.57 9.48 9.35
N ASN A 108 7.00 10.31 10.23
CA ASN A 108 5.62 10.79 10.10
C ASN A 108 5.38 11.74 8.92
N ASN A 109 6.43 12.31 8.33
CA ASN A 109 6.33 13.19 7.16
C ASN A 109 6.41 12.42 5.84
N LEU A 110 6.85 11.17 5.90
CA LEU A 110 6.97 10.28 4.75
C LEU A 110 5.65 9.51 4.61
N THR A 111 4.75 10.01 3.77
CA THR A 111 3.37 9.53 3.72
C THR A 111 2.84 9.28 2.32
N ILE A 112 1.87 8.38 2.25
CA ILE A 112 1.04 8.11 1.06
C ILE A 112 -0.41 8.26 1.48
N LYS A 113 -1.14 9.14 0.79
CA LYS A 113 -2.60 9.21 0.83
C LYS A 113 -3.14 8.60 -0.44
N TYR A 114 -4.11 7.72 -0.29
CA TYR A 114 -4.88 7.15 -1.39
C TYR A 114 -6.35 7.45 -1.18
N SER A 115 -6.96 8.03 -2.21
CA SER A 115 -8.36 8.41 -2.26
C SER A 115 -9.00 7.89 -3.54
N ILE A 116 -10.32 7.66 -3.48
CA ILE A 116 -11.14 7.52 -4.68
C ILE A 116 -11.77 8.88 -4.95
N LEU A 117 -11.54 9.41 -6.15
CA LEU A 117 -12.20 10.61 -6.67
C LEU A 117 -13.27 10.17 -7.66
N ASP A 118 -14.47 10.73 -7.59
CA ASP A 118 -15.48 10.51 -8.62
C ASP A 118 -15.64 11.68 -9.59
N SER A 119 -16.39 11.46 -10.67
CA SER A 119 -16.66 12.47 -11.69
C SER A 119 -17.45 13.68 -11.20
N ASP A 120 -18.08 13.59 -10.02
CA ASP A 120 -18.81 14.69 -9.39
C ASP A 120 -17.91 15.51 -8.45
N GLY A 121 -16.63 15.15 -8.34
CA GLY A 121 -15.63 15.83 -7.52
C GLY A 121 -15.60 15.38 -6.06
N VAL A 122 -16.32 14.32 -5.70
CA VAL A 122 -16.28 13.75 -4.35
C VAL A 122 -14.98 12.98 -4.17
N LYS A 123 -14.19 13.37 -3.17
CA LYS A 123 -12.94 12.72 -2.78
C LYS A 123 -13.12 11.98 -1.47
N VAL A 124 -12.97 10.66 -1.49
CA VAL A 124 -13.04 9.80 -0.30
C VAL A 124 -11.66 9.23 -0.02
N GLN A 125 -11.06 9.63 1.10
CA GLN A 125 -9.77 9.09 1.54
C GLN A 125 -9.97 7.65 2.07
N ILE A 126 -9.30 6.70 1.44
CA ILE A 126 -9.35 5.28 1.80
C ILE A 126 -8.20 4.95 2.74
N TYR A 127 -6.97 5.31 2.36
CA TYR A 127 -5.77 5.08 3.16
C TYR A 127 -4.98 6.36 3.36
N PHE A 128 -4.42 6.47 4.56
CA PHE A 128 -3.34 7.39 4.88
C PHE A 128 -2.32 6.59 5.67
N ILE A 129 -1.16 6.38 5.06
CA ILE A 129 -0.08 5.56 5.62
C ILE A 129 1.21 6.37 5.65
N SER A 130 2.07 6.03 6.61
CA SER A 130 3.41 6.56 6.78
C SER A 130 4.46 5.50 6.45
N ILE A 131 5.74 5.89 6.40
CA ILE A 131 6.85 4.92 6.32
C ILE A 131 6.83 3.93 7.50
N LEU A 132 6.27 4.30 8.66
CA LEU A 132 6.14 3.37 9.79
C LEU A 132 5.19 2.22 9.46
N ASP A 133 4.07 2.52 8.80
CA ASP A 133 3.12 1.51 8.34
C ASP A 133 3.75 0.61 7.26
N ILE A 134 4.53 1.21 6.35
CA ILE A 134 5.27 0.48 5.32
C ILE A 134 6.28 -0.46 5.96
N SER A 135 7.07 0.05 6.91
CA SER A 135 8.08 -0.73 7.62
C SER A 135 7.49 -1.79 8.55
N PHE A 136 6.25 -1.64 9.00
CA PHE A 136 5.60 -2.66 9.81
C PHE A 136 5.22 -3.90 8.99
N VAL A 137 4.89 -3.74 7.71
CA VAL A 137 4.43 -4.86 6.87
C VAL A 137 5.57 -5.58 6.14
N PHE A 138 6.71 -4.94 5.90
CA PHE A 138 7.91 -5.58 5.35
C PHE A 138 8.81 -6.17 6.43
#